data_AF-A0A5B7T2K5-F1
#
_entry.id   AF-A0A5B7T2K5-F1
#
_cell.length_a   1.000
_cell.length_b   1.000
_cell.length_c   1.000
_cell.angle_alpha   90.00
_cell.angle_beta   90.00
_cell.angle_gamma   90.00
#
_symmetry.space_group_name_H-M   'P 1'
#
loop_
_entity.id
_entity.type
_entity.pdbx_description
1 polymer ?
#
loop_
_entity_poly.entity_id
_entity_poly.type
_entity_poly.pdbx_seq_one_letter_code
_entity_poly.pdbx_strand_id
1 'polypeptide(L)'
;MTNSVIKMVQAIEANYGMNPNNWPENDTRLKALHKRFSDPTRNVEREYKSNQLYKGQQPHREQKLRKAQRLLDTTNLPKYKIADQVGYNKDYFSALCTDGYLDDSKWYISRKHLHNYEYYCDDKLIAEGTINQIAMKLGKSPSSIRGCTLSSYKKYKHEHTYRLVKIR
;
A
#
# COMPACT_ATOMS: atom_id res chain seq x y z
N MET A 1 22.28 0.28 -6.27
CA MET A 1 21.38 -0.12 -5.17
C MET A 1 21.57 0.69 -3.88
N THR A 2 22.66 1.44 -3.71
CA THR A 2 22.94 2.25 -2.50
C THR A 2 22.05 3.49 -2.35
N ASN A 3 21.66 4.14 -3.45
CA ASN A 3 20.88 5.38 -3.40
C ASN A 3 19.43 5.24 -2.91
N SER A 4 18.81 4.06 -3.03
CA SER A 4 17.42 3.86 -2.56
C SER A 4 17.37 3.63 -1.06
N VAL A 5 18.35 2.90 -0.51
CA VAL A 5 18.47 2.63 0.92
C VAL A 5 18.77 3.92 1.67
N ILE A 6 19.69 4.74 1.16
CA ILE A 6 20.06 6.04 1.77
C ILE A 6 18.85 6.98 1.82
N LYS A 7 18.10 7.10 0.72
CA LYS A 7 16.87 7.93 0.70
C LYS A 7 15.80 7.43 1.64
N MET A 8 15.66 6.12 1.81
CA MET A 8 14.71 5.51 2.73
C MET A 8 15.07 5.80 4.19
N VAL A 9 16.35 5.72 4.54
CA VAL A 9 16.85 6.08 5.88
C VAL A 9 16.63 7.56 6.16
N GLN A 10 16.96 8.45 5.22
CA GLN A 10 16.73 9.89 5.37
C GLN A 10 15.24 10.25 5.54
N ALA A 11 14.35 9.56 4.83
CA ALA A 11 12.89 9.74 4.97
C ALA A 11 12.34 9.18 6.30
N ILE A 12 13.02 8.20 6.89
CA ILE A 12 12.71 7.68 8.22
C ILE A 12 13.15 8.70 9.28
N GLU A 13 14.38 9.22 9.16
CA GLU A 13 14.94 10.23 10.08
C GLU A 13 14.13 11.53 10.07
N ALA A 14 13.67 11.97 8.90
CA ALA A 14 12.81 13.16 8.78
C ALA A 14 11.45 13.02 9.49
N ASN A 15 11.00 11.80 9.77
CA ASN A 15 9.73 11.54 10.46
C ASN A 15 9.87 11.40 11.98
N TYR A 16 11.09 11.44 12.52
CA TYR A 16 11.35 11.40 13.95
C TYR A 16 11.14 12.79 14.57
N GLY A 17 9.95 13.00 15.12
CA GLY A 17 9.66 14.08 16.06
C GLY A 17 9.69 13.61 17.52
N MET A 18 9.23 14.44 18.46
CA MET A 18 9.17 14.08 19.89
C MET A 18 8.09 13.04 20.28
N ASN A 19 7.45 12.39 19.30
CA ASN A 19 6.43 11.38 19.56
C ASN A 19 7.08 9.99 19.75
N PRO A 20 6.94 9.34 20.91
CA PRO A 20 7.53 8.03 21.21
C PRO A 20 7.11 6.92 20.23
N ASN A 21 5.94 7.05 19.60
CA ASN A 21 5.46 6.09 18.61
C ASN A 21 6.20 6.17 17.27
N ASN A 22 6.86 7.29 17.00
CA ASN A 22 7.68 7.45 15.81
C ASN A 22 9.11 7.02 16.06
N TRP A 23 9.50 6.57 17.26
CA TRP A 23 10.88 6.20 17.53
C TRP A 23 11.38 5.04 16.65
N PRO A 24 12.69 4.97 16.39
CA PRO A 24 13.28 3.95 15.51
C PRO A 24 12.89 2.51 15.87
N GLU A 25 12.73 2.25 17.16
CA GLU A 25 12.35 0.95 17.73
C GLU A 25 10.91 0.54 17.39
N ASN A 26 10.05 1.49 17.05
CA ASN A 26 8.64 1.28 16.72
C ASN A 26 8.36 1.35 15.21
N ASP A 27 9.31 1.85 14.41
CA ASP A 27 9.15 1.99 12.96
C ASP A 27 9.14 0.62 12.26
N THR A 28 8.02 0.30 11.63
CA THR A 28 7.81 -0.95 10.88
C THR A 28 8.74 -1.10 9.68
N ARG A 29 9.20 0.00 9.08
CA ARG A 29 10.14 0.02 7.95
C ARG A 29 11.54 -0.38 8.42
N LEU A 30 11.98 0.12 9.58
CA LEU A 30 13.26 -0.30 10.19
C LEU A 30 13.23 -1.75 10.64
N LYS A 31 12.14 -2.23 11.25
CA LYS A 31 11.98 -3.65 11.60
C LYS A 31 12.08 -4.55 10.36
N ALA A 32 11.50 -4.13 9.24
CA ALA A 32 11.58 -4.86 7.98
C ALA A 32 12.99 -4.86 7.38
N LEU A 33 13.70 -3.72 7.43
CA LEU A 33 15.10 -3.63 7.01
C LEU A 33 16.00 -4.50 7.89
N HIS A 34 15.88 -4.39 9.21
CA HIS A 34 16.66 -5.20 10.14
C HIS A 34 16.42 -6.69 9.89
N LYS A 35 15.16 -7.14 9.81
CA LYS A 35 14.83 -8.53 9.45
C LYS A 35 15.43 -8.99 8.12
N ARG A 36 15.58 -8.08 7.14
CA ARG A 36 16.14 -8.38 5.83
C ARG A 36 17.66 -8.54 5.84
N PHE A 37 18.37 -7.83 6.73
CA PHE A 37 19.83 -7.79 6.78
C PHE A 37 20.46 -8.54 7.98
N SER A 38 19.69 -8.86 9.02
CA SER A 38 20.19 -9.54 10.23
C SER A 38 20.30 -11.07 10.10
N ASP A 39 19.77 -11.68 9.04
CA ASP A 39 19.68 -13.14 8.91
C ASP A 39 20.50 -13.64 7.70
N PRO A 40 21.84 -13.81 7.85
CA PRO A 40 22.73 -14.17 6.75
C PRO A 40 22.47 -15.58 6.20
N THR A 41 21.85 -16.48 6.97
CA THR A 41 21.61 -17.87 6.58
C THR A 41 20.27 -18.09 5.86
N ARG A 42 19.25 -17.25 6.11
CA ARG A 42 17.92 -17.40 5.49
C ARG A 42 17.84 -16.89 4.05
N ASN A 43 18.71 -15.95 3.68
CA ASN A 43 18.74 -15.38 2.34
C ASN A 43 19.60 -16.21 1.36
N VAL A 44 20.64 -16.89 1.82
CA VAL A 44 21.56 -17.64 0.93
C VAL A 44 20.87 -18.87 0.32
N GLU A 45 20.06 -19.63 1.07
CA GLU A 45 19.36 -20.80 0.52
C GLU A 45 18.23 -20.45 -0.47
N ARG A 46 17.53 -19.34 -0.26
CA ARG A 46 16.52 -18.85 -1.21
C ARG A 46 17.18 -18.23 -2.44
N GLU A 47 18.23 -17.44 -2.27
CA GLU A 47 18.98 -16.87 -3.39
C GLU A 47 19.74 -17.92 -4.19
N TYR A 48 20.32 -18.97 -3.58
CA TYR A 48 21.01 -20.02 -4.34
C TYR A 48 20.06 -20.87 -5.18
N LYS A 49 18.91 -21.29 -4.63
CA LYS A 49 17.91 -22.04 -5.40
C LYS A 49 17.22 -21.18 -6.48
N SER A 50 17.04 -19.87 -6.25
CA SER A 50 16.53 -18.97 -7.29
C SER A 50 17.59 -18.51 -8.30
N ASN A 51 18.88 -18.50 -7.95
CA ASN A 51 19.95 -18.04 -8.85
C ASN A 51 20.54 -19.16 -9.72
N GLN A 52 20.49 -20.44 -9.30
CA GLN A 52 20.96 -21.53 -10.16
C GLN A 52 19.97 -21.89 -11.29
N LEU A 53 18.67 -21.61 -11.13
CA LEU A 53 17.66 -21.90 -12.17
C LEU A 53 17.46 -20.77 -13.20
N TYR A 54 17.98 -19.55 -12.97
CA TYR A 54 17.57 -18.32 -13.70
C TYR A 54 18.71 -17.47 -14.26
N LYS A 55 19.94 -17.98 -14.38
CA LYS A 55 21.06 -17.20 -14.96
C LYS A 55 20.90 -16.81 -16.44
N GLY A 56 19.93 -17.38 -17.17
CA GLY A 56 19.65 -17.04 -18.57
C GLY A 56 18.54 -16.01 -18.83
N GLN A 57 17.73 -15.61 -17.83
CA GLN A 57 16.48 -14.83 -18.06
C GLN A 57 16.43 -13.44 -17.38
N GLN A 58 17.46 -13.05 -16.62
CA GLN A 58 17.46 -11.79 -15.86
C GLN A 58 17.23 -10.51 -16.68
N PRO A 59 17.83 -10.28 -17.86
CA PRO A 59 17.61 -9.04 -18.60
C PRO A 59 16.16 -8.89 -19.06
N HIS A 60 15.48 -10.00 -19.38
CA HIS A 60 14.10 -9.99 -19.85
C HIS A 60 13.10 -9.67 -18.73
N ARG A 61 13.38 -10.09 -17.49
CA ARG A 61 12.53 -9.76 -16.32
C ARG A 61 12.61 -8.28 -15.97
N GLU A 62 13.81 -7.70 -15.97
CA GLU A 62 14.00 -6.29 -15.65
C GLU A 62 13.38 -5.37 -16.72
N GLN A 63 13.53 -5.74 -18.00
CA GLN A 63 12.87 -5.02 -19.10
C GLN A 63 11.33 -5.07 -18.99
N LYS A 64 10.76 -6.22 -18.62
CA LYS A 64 9.32 -6.36 -18.37
C LYS A 64 8.85 -5.47 -17.22
N LEU A 65 9.58 -5.43 -16.10
CA LEU A 65 9.25 -4.55 -14.98
C LEU A 65 9.30 -3.07 -15.38
N ARG A 66 10.33 -2.65 -16.12
CA ARG A 66 10.43 -1.26 -16.62
C ARG A 66 9.28 -0.92 -17.58
N LYS A 67 8.90 -1.85 -18.46
CA LYS A 67 7.75 -1.67 -19.36
C LYS A 67 6.43 -1.57 -18.57
N ALA A 68 6.25 -2.41 -17.55
CA ALA A 68 5.10 -2.36 -16.66
C ALA A 68 5.00 -1.01 -15.93
N GLN A 69 6.11 -0.52 -15.37
CA GLN A 69 6.12 0.78 -14.69
C GLN A 69 5.78 1.93 -15.64
N ARG A 70 6.40 1.96 -16.84
CA ARG A 70 6.06 2.96 -17.85
C ARG A 70 4.58 2.95 -18.19
N LEU A 71 3.96 1.78 -18.33
CA LEU A 71 2.53 1.68 -18.62
C LEU A 71 1.68 2.19 -17.43
N LEU A 72 2.08 1.87 -16.19
CA LEU A 72 1.41 2.38 -14.99
C LEU A 72 1.46 3.91 -14.88
N ASP A 73 2.58 4.52 -15.27
CA ASP A 73 2.79 5.96 -15.19
C ASP A 73 2.10 6.72 -16.32
N THR A 74 2.17 6.19 -17.55
CA THR A 74 1.73 6.90 -18.77
C THR A 74 0.28 6.64 -19.14
N THR A 75 -0.24 5.44 -18.92
CA THR A 75 -1.59 5.07 -19.37
C THR A 75 -2.62 5.24 -18.27
N ASN A 76 -3.87 5.49 -18.66
CA ASN A 76 -5.03 5.48 -17.76
C ASN A 76 -5.79 4.13 -17.86
N LEU A 77 -5.09 3.04 -18.23
CA LEU A 77 -5.67 1.71 -18.41
C LEU A 77 -5.70 0.92 -17.11
N PRO A 78 -6.82 0.27 -16.72
CA PRO A 78 -6.90 -0.50 -15.48
C PRO A 78 -5.74 -1.48 -15.31
N LYS A 79 -5.24 -1.64 -14.07
CA LYS A 79 -4.09 -2.51 -13.74
C LYS A 79 -4.16 -3.91 -14.36
N TYR A 80 -5.36 -4.50 -14.43
CA TYR A 80 -5.54 -5.81 -15.03
C TYR A 80 -5.26 -5.83 -16.54
N LYS A 81 -5.59 -4.76 -17.28
CA LYS A 81 -5.25 -4.63 -18.70
C LYS A 81 -3.76 -4.39 -18.91
N ILE A 82 -3.13 -3.62 -18.01
CA ILE A 82 -1.68 -3.43 -18.05
C ILE A 82 -0.99 -4.78 -17.80
N ALA A 83 -1.42 -5.55 -16.80
CA ALA A 83 -0.90 -6.89 -16.52
C ALA A 83 -0.97 -7.81 -17.76
N ASP A 84 -2.12 -7.83 -18.45
CA ASP A 84 -2.29 -8.60 -19.69
C ASP A 84 -1.31 -8.12 -20.79
N GLN A 85 -1.10 -6.80 -20.95
CA GLN A 85 -0.17 -6.23 -21.95
C GLN A 85 1.31 -6.54 -21.69
N VAL A 86 1.71 -6.74 -20.42
CA VAL A 86 3.09 -7.12 -20.08
C VAL A 86 3.27 -8.64 -19.98
N GLY A 87 2.18 -9.40 -20.10
CA GLY A 87 2.16 -10.86 -19.99
C GLY A 87 2.35 -11.33 -18.56
N TYR A 88 1.82 -10.59 -17.58
CA TYR A 88 1.78 -11.01 -16.18
C TYR A 88 0.39 -11.50 -15.79
N ASN A 89 0.34 -12.54 -14.95
CA ASN A 89 -0.89 -12.88 -14.24
C ASN A 89 -1.30 -11.68 -13.35
N LYS A 90 -2.59 -11.37 -13.30
CA LYS A 90 -3.18 -10.28 -12.51
C LYS A 90 -2.81 -10.34 -11.02
N ASP A 91 -2.81 -11.54 -10.44
CA ASP A 91 -2.48 -11.73 -9.03
C ASP A 91 -0.99 -11.48 -8.79
N TYR A 92 -0.15 -11.98 -9.70
CA TYR A 92 1.29 -11.75 -9.66
C TYR A 92 1.65 -10.28 -9.86
N PHE A 93 0.97 -9.58 -10.77
CA PHE A 93 1.15 -8.15 -10.98
C PHE A 93 0.75 -7.35 -9.74
N SER A 94 -0.34 -7.73 -9.08
CA SER A 94 -0.79 -7.12 -7.83
C SER A 94 0.21 -7.36 -6.69
N ALA A 95 0.79 -8.56 -6.62
CA ALA A 95 1.87 -8.86 -5.69
C ALA A 95 3.12 -8.00 -5.96
N LEU A 96 3.52 -7.81 -7.22
CA LEU A 96 4.63 -6.93 -7.58
C LEU A 96 4.40 -5.47 -7.15
N CYS A 97 3.17 -4.97 -7.25
CA CYS A 97 2.83 -3.66 -6.70
C CYS A 97 2.90 -3.64 -5.17
N THR A 98 2.37 -4.67 -4.50
CA THR A 98 2.34 -4.79 -3.04
C THR A 98 3.75 -4.92 -2.44
N ASP A 99 4.62 -5.66 -3.12
CA ASP A 99 6.02 -5.88 -2.75
C ASP A 99 6.92 -4.68 -3.07
N GLY A 100 6.38 -3.65 -3.76
CA GLY A 100 7.10 -2.42 -4.11
C GLY A 100 8.03 -2.52 -5.32
N TYR A 101 7.89 -3.57 -6.15
CA TYR A 101 8.59 -3.68 -7.43
C TYR A 101 7.97 -2.82 -8.52
N LEU A 102 6.69 -2.48 -8.38
CA LEU A 102 5.95 -1.55 -9.24
C LEU A 102 5.28 -0.50 -8.37
N ASP A 103 5.39 0.77 -8.76
CA ASP A 103 4.70 1.88 -8.11
C ASP A 103 3.32 2.07 -8.73
N ASP A 104 2.29 1.92 -7.91
CA ASP A 104 0.89 2.10 -8.27
C ASP A 104 0.22 3.25 -7.50
N SER A 105 1.01 4.16 -6.93
CA SER A 105 0.54 5.32 -6.14
C SER A 105 -0.45 6.20 -6.92
N LYS A 106 -0.18 6.48 -8.20
CA LYS A 106 -1.10 7.20 -9.10
C LYS A 106 -2.48 6.54 -9.18
N TRP A 107 -2.52 5.21 -9.09
CA TRP A 107 -3.74 4.41 -9.16
C TRP A 107 -4.49 4.31 -7.83
N TYR A 108 -3.83 4.57 -6.71
CA TYR A 108 -4.49 4.75 -5.42
C TYR A 108 -5.26 6.08 -5.35
N ILE A 109 -4.77 7.10 -6.05
CA ILE A 109 -5.38 8.44 -6.11
C ILE A 109 -6.49 8.50 -7.17
N SER A 110 -6.32 7.79 -8.30
CA SER A 110 -7.24 7.85 -9.45
C SER A 110 -8.35 6.79 -9.48
N ARG A 111 -8.46 5.90 -8.48
CA ARG A 111 -9.75 5.25 -8.26
C ARG A 111 -10.72 6.38 -7.97
N LYS A 112 -11.54 6.74 -8.97
CA LYS A 112 -12.92 7.14 -8.72
C LYS A 112 -13.44 6.08 -7.75
N HIS A 113 -13.35 6.35 -6.45
CA HIS A 113 -14.16 5.64 -5.51
C HIS A 113 -15.55 5.99 -6.01
N LEU A 114 -16.20 5.00 -6.63
CA LEU A 114 -17.38 5.20 -7.46
C LEU A 114 -18.55 5.84 -6.68
N HIS A 115 -18.36 6.01 -5.38
CA HIS A 115 -19.34 6.30 -4.37
C HIS A 115 -18.73 7.32 -3.41
N ASN A 116 -19.41 8.45 -3.31
CA ASN A 116 -19.20 9.39 -2.22
C ASN A 116 -19.97 8.87 -1.00
N TYR A 117 -19.48 9.23 0.18
CA TYR A 117 -20.09 8.89 1.43
C TYR A 117 -20.18 10.12 2.31
N GLU A 118 -21.21 10.17 3.14
CA GLU A 118 -21.30 11.04 4.31
C GLU A 118 -20.94 10.20 5.54
N TYR A 119 -20.06 10.75 6.38
CA TYR A 119 -19.64 10.15 7.64
C TYR A 119 -20.14 10.97 8.81
N TYR A 120 -21.01 10.36 9.61
CA TYR A 120 -21.67 10.96 10.76
C TYR A 120 -21.11 10.41 12.07
N CYS A 121 -21.16 11.24 13.11
CA CYS A 121 -21.04 10.83 14.52
C CYS A 121 -22.18 11.48 15.29
N ASP A 122 -22.97 10.67 15.99
CA ASP A 122 -24.13 11.12 16.77
C ASP A 122 -25.02 12.07 15.96
N ASP A 123 -25.35 11.63 14.73
CA ASP A 123 -26.17 12.32 13.72
C ASP A 123 -25.62 13.66 13.21
N LYS A 124 -24.39 14.05 13.58
CA LYS A 124 -23.69 15.21 13.00
C LYS A 124 -22.76 14.79 11.89
N LEU A 125 -22.86 15.46 10.74
CA LEU A 125 -21.96 15.25 9.61
C LEU A 125 -20.55 15.73 9.97
N ILE A 126 -19.56 14.83 9.93
CA ILE A 126 -18.16 15.16 10.18
C ILE A 126 -17.40 15.36 8.87
N ALA A 127 -17.62 14.47 7.90
CA ALA A 127 -16.87 14.46 6.66
C ALA A 127 -17.67 13.86 5.52
N GLU A 128 -17.36 14.30 4.30
CA GLU A 128 -17.95 13.80 3.07
C GLU A 128 -16.85 13.48 2.05
N GLY A 129 -17.21 12.67 1.05
CA GLY A 129 -16.36 12.31 -0.07
C GLY A 129 -16.04 10.82 -0.07
N THR A 130 -14.90 10.47 -0.65
CA THR A 130 -14.50 9.05 -0.74
C THR A 130 -14.04 8.54 0.63
N ILE A 131 -14.12 7.22 0.86
CA ILE A 131 -13.65 6.61 2.12
C ILE A 131 -12.20 7.01 2.43
N ASN A 132 -11.35 7.09 1.40
CA ASN A 132 -9.95 7.48 1.57
C ASN A 132 -9.81 8.97 1.93
N GLN A 133 -10.59 9.86 1.31
CA GLN A 133 -10.59 11.29 1.66
C GLN A 133 -11.10 11.52 3.09
N ILE A 134 -12.18 10.83 3.49
CA ILE A 134 -12.71 10.86 4.85
C ILE A 134 -11.64 10.36 5.84
N ALA A 135 -11.00 9.22 5.53
CA ALA A 135 -9.94 8.65 6.35
C ALA A 135 -8.77 9.63 6.53
N MET A 136 -8.30 10.26 5.44
CA MET A 136 -7.24 11.27 5.49
C MET A 136 -7.64 12.50 6.31
N LYS A 137 -8.87 13.03 6.12
CA LYS A 137 -9.36 14.21 6.84
C LYS A 137 -9.44 13.96 8.35
N LEU A 138 -9.71 12.73 8.75
CA LEU A 138 -9.85 12.32 10.15
C LEU A 138 -8.59 11.72 10.76
N GLY A 139 -7.51 11.56 9.97
CA GLY A 139 -6.31 10.85 10.42
C GLY A 139 -6.54 9.38 10.79
N LYS A 140 -7.59 8.75 10.23
CA LYS A 140 -7.97 7.35 10.50
C LYS A 140 -7.59 6.46 9.32
N SER A 141 -7.57 5.14 9.54
CA SER A 141 -7.42 4.18 8.46
C SER A 141 -8.73 4.00 7.67
N PRO A 142 -8.70 3.76 6.35
CA PRO A 142 -9.89 3.45 5.56
C PRO A 142 -10.69 2.23 6.05
N SER A 143 -10.01 1.30 6.73
CA SER A 143 -10.64 0.13 7.36
C SER A 143 -11.48 0.52 8.57
N SER A 144 -11.02 1.48 9.37
CA SER A 144 -11.77 2.02 10.52
C SER A 144 -13.05 2.73 10.07
N ILE A 145 -12.99 3.52 9.00
CA ILE A 145 -14.18 4.19 8.43
C ILE A 145 -15.20 3.15 7.94
N ARG A 146 -14.76 2.06 7.30
CA ARG A 146 -15.66 0.96 6.88
C ARG A 146 -16.18 0.12 8.04
N GLY A 147 -15.49 0.10 9.17
CA GLY A 147 -15.88 -0.69 10.34
C GLY A 147 -17.28 -0.38 10.84
N CYS A 148 -17.76 0.87 10.70
CA CYS A 148 -19.09 1.26 11.15
C CYS A 148 -20.25 0.63 10.34
N THR A 149 -19.99 0.04 9.16
CA THR A 149 -21.01 -0.69 8.40
C THR A 149 -21.13 -2.16 8.82
N LEU A 150 -20.20 -2.66 9.65
CA LEU A 150 -20.20 -4.06 10.08
C LEU A 150 -21.35 -4.35 11.03
N SER A 151 -21.93 -5.55 10.93
CA SER A 151 -22.97 -6.04 11.85
C SER A 151 -22.48 -6.13 13.28
N SER A 152 -21.21 -6.47 13.48
CA SER A 152 -20.56 -6.50 14.79
C SER A 152 -20.50 -5.11 15.43
N TYR A 153 -20.25 -4.06 14.65
CA TYR A 153 -20.26 -2.68 15.16
C TYR A 153 -21.66 -2.31 15.69
N LYS A 154 -22.73 -2.66 14.97
CA LYS A 154 -24.11 -2.39 15.40
C LYS A 154 -24.54 -3.19 16.65
N LYS A 155 -23.86 -4.29 16.96
CA LYS A 155 -24.22 -5.18 18.08
C LYS A 155 -23.81 -4.61 19.44
N TYR A 156 -22.72 -3.84 19.49
CA TYR A 156 -22.17 -3.33 20.74
C TYR A 156 -22.60 -1.88 20.98
N LYS A 157 -22.80 -1.52 22.26
CA LYS A 157 -23.08 -0.15 22.65
C LYS A 157 -21.77 0.64 22.61
N HIS A 158 -21.73 1.68 21.78
CA HIS A 158 -20.60 2.60 21.69
C HIS A 158 -20.93 3.89 22.43
N GLU A 159 -19.91 4.56 22.94
CA GLU A 159 -20.04 5.90 23.50
C GLU A 159 -20.49 6.91 22.43
N HIS A 160 -19.96 6.75 21.21
CA HIS A 160 -20.30 7.55 20.04
C HIS A 160 -20.73 6.65 18.88
N THR A 161 -21.79 7.06 18.19
CA THR A 161 -22.42 6.29 17.12
C THR A 161 -21.94 6.80 15.78
N TYR A 162 -21.04 6.06 15.13
CA TYR A 162 -20.55 6.40 13.80
C TYR A 162 -21.41 5.76 12.71
N ARG A 163 -21.77 6.53 11.68
CA ARG A 163 -22.56 6.05 10.54
C ARG A 163 -21.92 6.50 9.23
N LEU A 164 -21.80 5.57 8.29
CA LEU A 164 -21.37 5.84 6.92
C LEU A 164 -22.55 5.64 5.97
N VAL A 165 -22.96 6.70 5.29
CA VAL A 165 -24.06 6.69 4.32
C VAL A 165 -23.49 6.90 2.94
N LYS A 166 -23.95 6.09 1.97
CA LYS A 166 -23.53 6.21 0.57
C LYS A 166 -24.39 7.26 -0.14
N ILE A 167 -23.76 8.23 -0.77
CA ILE A 167 -24.38 9.28 -1.57
C ILE A 167 -24.22 8.92 -3.06
N ARG A 168 -25.23 9.23 -3.87
CA ARG A 168 -25.22 9.00 -5.32
C ARG A 168 -24.36 10.02 -6.05
#